data_AF-A0A378H6M4-F1
#
_entry.id   AF-A0A378H6M4-F1
#
_cell.length_a   1.000
_cell.length_b   1.000
_cell.length_c   1.000
_cell.angle_alpha   90.00
_cell.angle_beta   90.00
_cell.angle_gamma   90.00
#
_symmetry.space_group_name_H-M   'P 1'
#
loop_
_entity.id
_entity.type
_entity.pdbx_description
1 polymer ?
#
loop_
_entity_poly.entity_id
_entity_poly.type
_entity_poly.pdbx_seq_one_letter_code
_entity_poly.pdbx_strand_id
1 'polypeptide(L)'
;MLGRGGNVDTSGAWGGFYLEEYVGTEHRIVMYMDGFGRTDAWSFRAGGTISTPKGDVLTTGSDVRLKTDFTQASENASERIERLGVCEYRMKGETRRRRGFIAQQAEKADDLYTFLGIEQEIDGEKFKVMNVDYTAIIADLVTVAQGLLVKNQELERRISVLEGI
;
A
#
# COMPACT_ATOMS: atom_id res chain seq x y z
N MET A 1 -1.47 25.61 -17.91
CA MET A 1 -1.48 26.98 -17.36
C MET A 1 -0.05 27.33 -16.98
N LEU A 2 0.41 28.55 -17.26
CA LEU A 2 1.71 29.03 -16.78
C LEU A 2 1.64 29.16 -15.25
N GLY A 3 2.55 28.50 -14.55
CA GLY A 3 2.64 28.62 -13.09
C GLY A 3 3.39 29.89 -12.68
N ARG A 4 3.19 30.28 -11.43
CA ARG A 4 4.00 31.31 -10.77
C ARG A 4 5.11 30.63 -9.99
N GLY A 5 6.35 31.08 -10.15
CA GLY A 5 7.45 30.53 -9.37
C GLY A 5 7.31 30.91 -7.90
N GLY A 6 7.69 30.00 -7.00
CA GLY A 6 7.80 30.32 -5.57
C GLY A 6 8.88 31.39 -5.33
N ASN A 7 8.88 32.02 -4.16
CA ASN A 7 9.90 33.00 -3.75
C ASN A 7 10.10 34.19 -4.73
N VAL A 8 9.00 34.75 -5.27
CA VAL A 8 9.00 35.97 -6.10
C VAL A 8 9.62 35.78 -7.50
N ASP A 9 9.82 34.55 -7.96
CA ASP A 9 10.23 34.27 -9.34
C ASP A 9 9.13 34.65 -10.35
N THR A 10 9.53 35.35 -11.42
CA THR A 10 8.66 35.91 -12.46
C THR A 10 8.11 34.85 -13.40
N SER A 11 8.69 33.64 -13.45
CA SER A 11 8.21 32.51 -14.25
C SER A 11 8.25 31.21 -13.46
N GLY A 12 7.12 30.52 -13.35
CA GLY A 12 7.04 29.22 -12.71
C GLY A 12 7.02 28.06 -13.70
N ALA A 13 7.12 26.85 -13.17
CA ALA A 13 6.82 25.62 -13.90
C ALA A 13 5.44 25.72 -14.55
N TRP A 14 5.30 25.17 -15.74
CA TRP A 14 4.01 25.06 -16.41
C TRP A 14 3.39 23.70 -16.11
N GLY A 15 2.09 23.68 -15.85
CA GLY A 15 1.35 22.45 -15.58
C GLY A 15 0.06 22.36 -16.38
N GLY A 16 -0.34 21.14 -16.72
CA GLY A 16 -1.61 20.88 -17.40
C GLY A 16 -2.14 19.48 -17.11
N PHE A 17 -3.33 19.21 -17.63
CA PHE A 17 -3.85 17.86 -17.72
C PHE A 17 -4.56 17.65 -19.06
N TYR A 18 -4.59 16.41 -19.52
CA TYR A 18 -5.43 15.99 -20.64
C TYR A 18 -6.10 14.66 -20.32
N LEU A 19 -7.24 14.43 -20.96
CA LEU A 19 -7.93 13.14 -20.95
C LEU A 19 -7.56 12.40 -22.23
N GLU A 20 -7.24 11.12 -22.10
CA GLU A 20 -6.95 10.23 -23.21
C GLU A 20 -7.76 8.94 -23.05
N GLU A 21 -8.39 8.52 -24.14
CA GLU A 21 -9.10 7.25 -24.24
C GLU A 21 -8.52 6.44 -25.39
N TYR A 22 -8.06 5.23 -25.09
CA TYR A 22 -7.88 4.19 -26.09
C TYR A 22 -9.24 3.51 -26.25
N VAL A 23 -9.95 3.90 -27.31
CA VAL A 23 -11.34 3.52 -27.54
C VAL A 23 -11.50 2.00 -27.41
N GLY A 24 -12.38 1.60 -26.49
CA GLY A 24 -12.69 0.19 -26.22
C GLY A 24 -11.72 -0.54 -25.30
N THR A 25 -10.68 0.09 -24.75
CA THR A 25 -9.70 -0.57 -23.87
C THR A 25 -9.45 0.16 -22.56
N GLU A 26 -9.02 1.43 -22.57
CA GLU A 26 -8.73 2.19 -21.34
C GLU A 26 -8.99 3.69 -21.52
N HIS A 27 -9.31 4.38 -20.43
CA HIS A 27 -9.26 5.85 -20.37
C HIS A 27 -8.45 6.30 -19.15
N ARG A 28 -7.80 7.45 -19.26
CA ARG A 28 -6.95 8.01 -18.22
C ARG A 28 -6.92 9.53 -18.26
N ILE A 29 -6.68 10.14 -17.10
CA ILE A 29 -6.27 11.53 -16.99
C ILE A 29 -4.76 11.54 -16.82
N VAL A 30 -4.06 12.30 -17.64
CA VAL A 30 -2.62 12.53 -17.49
C VAL A 30 -2.43 13.96 -17.02
N MET A 31 -1.86 14.11 -15.83
CA MET A 31 -1.36 15.39 -15.34
C MET A 31 0.12 15.49 -15.64
N TYR A 32 0.58 16.67 -16.04
CA TYR A 32 1.96 16.88 -16.43
C TYR A 32 2.44 18.24 -15.97
N MET A 33 3.72 18.30 -15.62
CA MET A 33 4.39 19.49 -15.13
C MET A 33 5.76 19.58 -15.77
N ASP A 34 6.07 20.73 -16.36
CA ASP A 34 7.35 21.02 -16.98
C ASP A 34 7.97 22.26 -16.33
N GLY A 35 9.18 22.10 -15.80
CA GLY A 35 9.88 23.17 -15.09
C GLY A 35 11.19 22.71 -14.47
N PHE A 36 12.10 23.65 -14.25
CA PHE A 36 13.41 23.40 -13.61
C PHE A 36 14.20 22.26 -14.29
N GLY A 37 14.17 22.21 -15.63
CA GLY A 37 14.92 21.24 -16.42
C GLY A 37 14.40 19.79 -16.36
N ARG A 38 13.17 19.57 -15.87
CA ARG A 38 12.52 18.27 -15.97
C ARG A 38 11.05 18.38 -16.34
N THR A 39 10.55 17.31 -16.93
CA THR A 39 9.13 17.10 -17.17
C THR A 39 8.68 15.86 -16.39
N ASP A 40 7.69 16.03 -15.53
CA ASP A 40 7.07 14.96 -14.75
C ASP A 40 5.62 14.74 -15.23
N ALA A 41 5.17 13.49 -15.18
CA ALA A 41 3.79 13.14 -15.52
C ALA A 41 3.22 12.12 -14.52
N TRP A 42 1.97 12.32 -14.14
CA TRP A 42 1.18 11.41 -13.31
C TRP A 42 -0.02 10.96 -14.13
N SER A 43 -0.22 9.64 -14.21
CA SER A 43 -1.38 9.06 -14.89
C SER A 43 -2.36 8.51 -13.87
N PHE A 44 -3.58 9.05 -13.90
CA PHE A 44 -4.73 8.57 -13.17
C PHE A 44 -5.52 7.68 -14.12
N ARG A 45 -5.50 6.37 -13.88
CA ARG A 45 -6.09 5.37 -14.75
C ARG A 45 -7.47 4.97 -14.25
N ALA A 46 -8.29 4.44 -15.15
CA ALA A 46 -9.51 3.72 -14.80
C ALA A 46 -9.22 2.66 -13.71
N GLY A 47 -10.16 2.47 -12.78
CA GLY A 47 -9.99 1.60 -11.62
C GLY A 47 -9.24 2.24 -10.42
N GLY A 48 -9.04 3.56 -10.44
CA GLY A 48 -8.53 4.30 -9.26
C GLY A 48 -7.03 4.15 -9.00
N THR A 49 -6.26 3.72 -10.01
CA THR A 49 -4.81 3.57 -9.87
C THR A 49 -4.06 4.81 -10.33
N ILE A 50 -2.96 5.13 -9.64
CA ILE A 50 -2.06 6.22 -9.98
C ILE A 50 -0.72 5.61 -10.41
N SER A 51 -0.25 6.00 -11.59
CA SER A 51 1.09 5.67 -12.10
C SER A 51 1.95 6.91 -12.08
N THR A 52 3.07 6.85 -11.38
CA THR A 52 4.08 7.93 -11.34
C THR A 52 5.39 7.43 -11.95
N PRO A 53 6.30 8.30 -12.40
CA PRO A 53 7.52 7.88 -13.10
C PRO A 53 8.45 7.03 -12.23
N LYS A 54 8.43 7.27 -10.90
CA LYS A 54 9.22 6.52 -9.91
C LYS A 54 8.42 5.47 -9.14
N GLY A 55 7.09 5.44 -9.32
CA GLY A 55 6.18 4.65 -8.49
C GLY A 55 5.89 5.27 -7.12
N ASP A 56 6.52 6.40 -6.78
CA ASP A 56 6.33 7.06 -5.50
C ASP A 56 4.95 7.72 -5.41
N VAL A 57 4.16 7.31 -4.43
CA VAL A 57 2.96 7.98 -3.94
C VAL A 57 2.94 7.84 -2.42
N LEU A 58 3.06 8.94 -1.68
CA LEU A 58 2.89 8.92 -0.23
C LEU A 58 1.41 9.10 0.08
N THR A 59 0.75 8.05 0.55
CA THR A 59 -0.69 8.05 0.82
C THR A 59 -1.04 8.30 2.29
N THR A 60 -0.07 8.25 3.21
CA THR A 60 -0.31 8.32 4.66
C THR A 60 0.84 9.02 5.40
N GLY A 61 0.50 9.72 6.50
CA GLY A 61 1.46 10.22 7.49
C GLY A 61 1.41 9.40 8.80
N SER A 62 2.51 9.36 9.56
CA SER A 62 2.61 8.57 10.80
C SER A 62 3.38 9.27 11.92
N ASP A 63 3.18 10.58 12.09
CA ASP A 63 3.73 11.36 13.21
C ASP A 63 2.90 11.12 14.49
N VAL A 64 3.54 11.12 15.67
CA VAL A 64 2.83 10.94 16.95
C VAL A 64 1.77 12.01 17.20
N ARG A 65 1.96 13.23 16.69
CA ARG A 65 0.98 14.33 16.77
C ARG A 65 -0.28 14.10 15.93
N LEU A 66 -0.23 13.12 15.02
CA LEU A 66 -1.37 12.69 14.21
C LEU A 66 -2.08 11.47 14.83
N LYS A 67 -1.64 10.99 16.01
CA LYS A 67 -2.16 9.78 16.66
C LYS A 67 -2.57 10.08 18.10
N THR A 68 -3.59 9.37 18.57
CA THR A 68 -4.07 9.37 19.95
C THR A 68 -4.36 7.93 20.38
N ASP A 69 -4.55 7.69 21.67
CA ASP A 69 -5.07 6.42 22.22
C ASP A 69 -4.26 5.17 21.81
N PHE A 70 -2.94 5.30 21.63
CA PHE A 70 -2.10 4.17 21.27
C PHE A 70 -1.80 3.29 22.49
N THR A 71 -2.09 2.00 22.36
CA THR A 71 -1.75 0.95 23.34
C THR A 71 -0.80 -0.06 22.70
N GLN A 72 -0.20 -0.91 23.53
CA GLN A 72 0.56 -2.05 23.00
C GLN A 72 -0.38 -3.00 22.24
N ALA A 73 0.09 -3.54 21.12
CA ALA A 73 -0.63 -4.57 20.37
C ALA A 73 -0.75 -5.87 21.19
N SER A 74 -1.80 -6.65 20.95
CA SER A 74 -1.99 -7.95 21.61
C SER A 74 -0.91 -8.97 21.21
N GLU A 75 -0.55 -9.85 22.14
CA GLU A 75 0.58 -10.79 22.03
C GLU A 75 0.39 -11.91 20.99
N ASN A 76 -0.78 -12.02 20.37
CA ASN A 76 -1.14 -13.10 19.44
C ASN A 76 -0.81 -12.80 17.96
N ALA A 77 0.19 -11.96 17.69
CA ALA A 77 0.62 -11.63 16.32
C ALA A 77 0.95 -12.88 15.48
N SER A 78 1.61 -13.88 16.08
CA SER A 78 1.92 -15.15 15.40
C SER A 78 0.65 -15.87 14.94
N GLU A 79 -0.37 -15.96 15.79
CA GLU A 79 -1.64 -16.61 15.44
C GLU A 79 -2.36 -15.86 14.32
N ARG A 80 -2.32 -14.52 14.32
CA ARG A 80 -2.90 -13.70 13.24
C ARG A 80 -2.20 -13.95 11.91
N ILE A 81 -0.87 -13.96 11.90
CA ILE A 81 -0.06 -14.22 10.70
C ILE A 81 -0.27 -15.66 10.19
N GLU A 82 -0.35 -16.66 11.06
CA GLU A 82 -0.58 -18.06 10.68
C GLU A 82 -1.95 -18.27 10.01
N ARG A 83 -2.97 -17.50 10.40
CA ARG A 83 -4.30 -17.53 9.78
C ARG A 83 -4.36 -16.80 8.43
N LEU A 84 -3.33 -16.02 8.08
CA LEU A 84 -3.35 -15.19 6.88
C LEU A 84 -3.13 -16.03 5.61
N GLY A 85 -4.18 -16.11 4.78
CA GLY A 85 -4.14 -16.85 3.51
C GLY A 85 -3.47 -16.06 2.38
N VAL A 86 -2.29 -16.48 1.93
CA VAL A 86 -1.65 -15.95 0.72
C VAL A 86 -2.28 -16.58 -0.53
N CYS A 87 -2.59 -15.76 -1.53
CA CYS A 87 -3.15 -16.22 -2.80
C CYS A 87 -2.42 -15.62 -4.01
N GLU A 88 -2.61 -16.25 -5.16
CA GLU A 88 -2.21 -15.70 -6.45
C GLU A 88 -3.46 -15.38 -7.28
N TYR A 89 -3.47 -14.20 -7.92
CA TYR A 89 -4.64 -13.69 -8.61
C TYR A 89 -4.28 -12.85 -9.84
N ARG A 90 -5.29 -12.55 -10.65
CA ARG A 90 -5.25 -11.52 -11.70
C ARG A 90 -6.34 -10.51 -11.40
N MET A 91 -6.10 -9.26 -11.74
CA MET A 91 -7.16 -8.24 -11.71
C MET A 91 -8.12 -8.49 -12.87
N LYS A 92 -9.40 -8.15 -12.69
CA LYS A 92 -10.40 -8.24 -13.76
C LYS A 92 -9.95 -7.35 -14.92
N GLY A 93 -9.90 -7.91 -16.13
CA GLY A 93 -9.42 -7.20 -17.33
C GLY A 93 -7.91 -7.18 -17.52
N GLU A 94 -7.11 -7.78 -16.63
CA GLU A 94 -5.66 -7.81 -16.74
C GLU A 94 -5.09 -9.22 -16.93
N THR A 95 -3.96 -9.33 -17.63
CA THR A 95 -3.24 -10.60 -17.83
C THR A 95 -2.17 -10.87 -16.78
N ARG A 96 -1.68 -9.82 -16.10
CA ARG A 96 -0.61 -9.89 -15.11
C ARG A 96 -1.02 -10.71 -13.90
N ARG A 97 -0.25 -11.77 -13.59
CA ARG A 97 -0.36 -12.52 -12.34
C ARG A 97 0.29 -11.74 -11.20
N ARG A 98 -0.36 -11.76 -10.04
CA ARG A 98 0.05 -11.11 -8.80
C ARG A 98 -0.06 -12.10 -7.64
N ARG A 99 0.65 -11.82 -6.56
CA ARG A 99 0.54 -12.54 -5.29
C ARG A 99 0.22 -11.53 -4.19
N GLY A 100 -0.67 -11.88 -3.28
CA GLY A 100 -1.11 -11.02 -2.19
C GLY A 100 -2.25 -11.67 -1.41
N PHE A 101 -3.17 -10.83 -0.94
CA PHE A 101 -4.26 -11.24 -0.04
C PHE A 101 -5.61 -10.86 -0.62
N ILE A 102 -6.62 -11.69 -0.35
CA ILE A 102 -8.03 -11.30 -0.52
C ILE A 102 -8.46 -10.62 0.78
N ALA A 103 -8.99 -9.40 0.71
CA ALA A 103 -9.32 -8.61 1.90
C ALA A 103 -10.28 -9.35 2.84
N GLN A 104 -11.31 -10.02 2.31
CA GLN A 104 -12.26 -10.80 3.09
C GLN A 104 -11.65 -12.04 3.78
N GLN A 105 -10.50 -12.54 3.30
CA GLN A 105 -9.75 -13.57 4.01
C GLN A 105 -8.89 -12.96 5.11
N ALA A 106 -8.30 -11.79 4.86
CA ALA A 106 -7.51 -11.05 5.84
C ALA A 106 -8.36 -10.59 7.04
N GLU A 107 -9.57 -10.07 6.80
CA GLU A 107 -10.53 -9.67 7.84
C GLU A 107 -10.86 -10.81 8.82
N LYS A 108 -10.94 -12.05 8.32
CA LYS A 108 -11.17 -13.23 9.18
C LYS A 108 -9.97 -13.57 10.06
N ALA A 109 -8.76 -13.18 9.64
CA ALA A 109 -7.56 -13.37 10.43
C ALA A 109 -7.44 -12.28 11.51
N ASP A 110 -7.78 -11.04 11.17
CA ASP A 110 -7.87 -9.89 12.07
C ASP A 110 -8.65 -8.73 11.42
N ASP A 111 -9.47 -8.02 12.18
CA ASP A 111 -10.26 -6.91 11.65
C ASP A 111 -9.40 -5.70 11.25
N LEU A 112 -8.27 -5.48 11.93
CA LEU A 112 -7.32 -4.41 11.61
C LEU A 112 -6.52 -4.67 10.32
N TYR A 113 -6.57 -5.88 9.75
CA TYR A 113 -5.95 -6.17 8.46
C TYR A 113 -6.74 -5.62 7.28
N THR A 114 -7.90 -5.02 7.52
CA THR A 114 -8.72 -4.45 6.47
C THR A 114 -9.32 -3.11 6.83
N PHE A 115 -9.69 -2.35 5.80
CA PHE A 115 -10.49 -1.15 5.96
C PHE A 115 -11.40 -0.95 4.74
N LEU A 116 -12.54 -0.29 4.95
CA LEU A 116 -13.44 0.06 3.87
C LEU A 116 -12.96 1.34 3.18
N GLY A 117 -12.78 1.25 1.87
CA GLY A 117 -12.47 2.39 1.01
C GLY A 117 -13.72 3.11 0.55
N ILE A 118 -13.58 3.74 -0.62
CA ILE A 118 -14.68 4.44 -1.30
C ILE A 118 -15.69 3.46 -1.90
N GLU A 119 -16.93 3.94 -2.05
CA GLU A 119 -17.97 3.22 -2.79
C GLU A 119 -17.59 3.10 -4.27
N GLN A 120 -17.77 1.91 -4.83
CA GLN A 120 -17.60 1.63 -6.25
C GLN A 120 -18.80 0.82 -6.75
N GLU A 121 -19.09 0.98 -8.04
CA GLU A 121 -20.05 0.16 -8.75
C GLU A 121 -19.30 -0.90 -9.58
N ILE A 122 -19.52 -2.17 -9.26
CA ILE A 122 -18.95 -3.30 -10.01
C ILE A 122 -20.09 -4.24 -10.36
N ASP A 123 -20.21 -4.57 -11.65
CA ASP A 123 -21.26 -5.45 -12.18
C ASP A 123 -22.70 -5.01 -11.81
N GLY A 124 -22.92 -3.69 -11.70
CA GLY A 124 -24.23 -3.08 -11.37
C GLY A 124 -24.55 -3.05 -9.87
N GLU A 125 -23.65 -3.54 -9.01
CA GLU A 125 -23.79 -3.47 -7.56
C GLU A 125 -22.88 -2.40 -6.98
N LYS A 126 -23.43 -1.56 -6.09
CA LYS A 126 -22.69 -0.53 -5.36
C LYS A 126 -22.28 -1.03 -3.99
N PHE A 127 -20.99 -1.00 -3.69
CA PHE A 127 -20.47 -1.35 -2.38
C PHE A 127 -19.16 -0.60 -2.08
N LYS A 128 -18.83 -0.47 -0.79
CA LYS A 128 -17.53 0.04 -0.36
C LYS A 128 -16.48 -1.05 -0.55
N VAL A 129 -15.46 -0.77 -1.36
CA VAL A 129 -14.40 -1.75 -1.61
C VAL A 129 -13.60 -1.97 -0.34
N MET A 130 -13.52 -3.23 0.10
CA MET A 130 -12.68 -3.64 1.21
C MET A 130 -11.22 -3.73 0.74
N ASN A 131 -10.34 -3.04 1.45
CA ASN A 131 -8.91 -3.00 1.18
C ASN A 131 -8.15 -3.75 2.26
N VAL A 132 -6.94 -4.20 1.93
CA VAL A 132 -6.00 -4.78 2.89
C VAL A 132 -5.15 -3.65 3.50
N ASP A 133 -5.06 -3.61 4.83
CA ASP A 133 -4.09 -2.79 5.54
C ASP A 133 -2.76 -3.54 5.65
N TYR A 134 -1.88 -3.30 4.69
CA TYR A 134 -0.55 -3.89 4.70
C TYR A 134 0.32 -3.39 5.86
N THR A 135 0.05 -2.20 6.41
CA THR A 135 0.82 -1.66 7.53
C THR A 135 0.55 -2.49 8.78
N ALA A 136 -0.70 -2.86 9.04
CA ALA A 136 -1.07 -3.73 10.15
C ALA A 136 -0.41 -5.11 10.03
N ILE A 137 -0.47 -5.72 8.83
CA ILE A 137 0.17 -7.03 8.56
C ILE A 137 1.69 -6.95 8.74
N ILE A 138 2.33 -5.89 8.24
CA ILE A 138 3.79 -5.70 8.37
C ILE A 138 4.17 -5.51 9.84
N ALA A 139 3.39 -4.77 10.63
CA ALA A 139 3.65 -4.58 12.05
C ALA A 139 3.65 -5.92 12.79
N ASP A 140 2.68 -6.78 12.52
CA ASP A 140 2.62 -8.12 13.10
C ASP A 140 3.75 -9.02 12.62
N LEU A 141 4.11 -8.94 11.33
CA LEU A 141 5.25 -9.67 10.79
C LEU A 141 6.56 -9.27 11.50
N VAL A 142 6.73 -7.98 11.82
CA VAL A 142 7.87 -7.49 12.62
C VAL A 142 7.84 -8.10 14.02
N THR A 143 6.68 -8.12 14.69
CA THR A 143 6.53 -8.75 16.01
C THR A 143 6.87 -10.24 15.97
N VAL A 144 6.40 -10.96 14.95
CA VAL A 144 6.72 -12.39 14.76
C VAL A 144 8.22 -12.58 14.52
N ALA A 145 8.83 -11.78 13.66
CA ALA A 145 10.26 -11.85 13.38
C ALA A 145 11.10 -11.58 14.65
N GLN A 146 10.73 -10.59 15.46
CA GLN A 146 11.37 -10.32 16.75
C GLN A 146 11.25 -11.52 17.69
N GLY A 147 10.06 -12.13 17.79
CA GLY A 147 9.85 -13.33 18.59
C GLY A 147 10.69 -14.52 18.10
N LEU A 148 10.83 -14.70 16.79
CA LEU A 148 11.68 -15.74 16.20
C LEU A 148 13.17 -15.53 16.49
N LEU A 149 13.65 -14.27 16.47
CA LEU A 149 15.05 -13.96 16.81
C LEU A 149 15.37 -14.35 18.26
N VAL A 150 14.47 -14.04 19.21
CA VAL A 150 14.62 -14.43 20.62
C VAL A 150 14.64 -15.95 20.77
N LYS A 151 13.71 -16.65 20.09
CA LYS A 151 13.67 -18.12 20.11
C LYS A 151 14.93 -18.75 19.51
N ASN A 152 15.48 -18.19 18.43
CA ASN A 152 16.72 -18.67 17.83
C ASN A 152 17.91 -18.52 18.77
N GLN A 153 18.08 -17.36 19.42
CA GLN A 153 19.14 -17.15 20.41
C GLN A 153 19.03 -18.12 21.61
N GLU A 154 17.81 -18.39 22.04
CA GLU A 154 17.53 -19.38 23.08
C GLU A 154 17.93 -20.79 22.64
N LEU A 155 17.58 -21.17 21.41
CA LEU A 155 17.93 -22.47 20.83
C LEU A 155 19.45 -22.61 20.65
N GLU A 156 20.12 -21.60 20.10
CA GLU A 156 21.58 -21.58 19.96
C GLU A 156 22.28 -21.79 21.30
N ARG A 157 21.83 -21.09 22.35
CA ARG A 157 22.40 -21.26 23.70
C ARG A 157 22.19 -22.68 24.25
N ARG A 158 21.03 -23.28 24.01
CA ARG A 158 20.77 -24.67 24.42
C ARG A 158 21.65 -25.65 23.67
N ILE A 159 21.86 -25.42 22.38
CA ILE A 159 22.75 -26.23 21.54
C ILE A 159 24.19 -26.13 22.07
N SER A 160 24.71 -24.92 22.33
CA SER A 160 26.03 -24.72 22.96
C SER A 160 26.20 -25.55 24.24
N VAL A 161 25.22 -25.47 25.16
CA VAL A 161 25.25 -26.26 26.41
C VAL A 161 25.25 -27.76 26.15
N LEU A 162 24.50 -28.24 25.16
CA LEU A 162 24.40 -29.67 24.81
C LEU A 162 25.64 -30.18 24.09
N GLU A 163 26.25 -29.36 23.23
CA GLU A 163 27.43 -29.71 22.44
C GLU A 163 28.75 -29.49 23.22
N GLY A 164 28.68 -28.85 24.39
CA GLY A 164 29.85 -28.56 25.23
C GLY A 164 30.78 -27.50 24.63
N ILE A 165 30.23 -26.59 23.83
CA ILE A 165 30.91 -25.46 23.16
C ILE A 165 30.39 -24.15 23.76
#